data_AF-A0A2G6G2D3-F1
#
_entry.id   AF-A0A2G6G2D3-F1
#
_cell.length_a   1.000
_cell.length_b   1.000
_cell.length_c   1.000
_cell.angle_alpha   90.00
_cell.angle_beta   90.00
_cell.angle_gamma   90.00
#
_symmetry.space_group_name_H-M   'P 1'
#
loop_
_entity.id
_entity.type
_entity.pdbx_description
1 polymer ?
#
loop_
_entity_poly.entity_id
_entity_poly.type
_entity_poly.pdbx_seq_one_letter_code
_entity_poly.pdbx_strand_id
1 'polypeptide(L)'
;MVRKDNPGGAPLECGACRDQMQEYLDGTLDKTSGLSVFLHMRACAECQAEHDRLAGLFRLLGDLPDHEPPIDFDEKILASVNYAGYKAMEGIRRARVPAFLEEESLPAFVRARGIRIAGLVLAVTAVGARFVLDAPTYLDAAAVVGILPELLVRLQAVGRRVALGMAWARNTGR
;
A
#
# COMPACT_ATOMS: atom_id res chain seq x y z
N MET A 1 22.03 3.69 35.80
CA MET A 1 20.63 3.35 35.49
C MET A 1 20.64 2.10 34.62
N VAL A 2 20.53 0.93 35.24
CA VAL A 2 20.55 -0.37 34.55
C VAL A 2 19.09 -0.83 34.46
N ARG A 3 18.59 -1.04 33.23
CA ARG A 3 17.27 -1.64 33.00
C ARG A 3 17.30 -3.08 33.49
N LYS A 4 16.46 -3.41 34.47
CA LYS A 4 16.40 -4.70 35.18
C LYS A 4 15.19 -5.51 34.73
N ASP A 5 14.98 -5.65 33.42
CA ASP A 5 13.88 -6.48 32.90
C ASP A 5 14.41 -7.33 31.73
N ASN A 6 15.28 -8.30 32.06
CA ASN A 6 15.62 -9.38 31.14
C ASN A 6 14.91 -10.65 31.67
N PRO A 7 13.73 -11.03 31.16
CA PRO A 7 13.05 -12.26 31.55
C PRO A 7 13.69 -13.47 30.86
N GLY A 8 15.02 -13.59 30.94
CA GLY A 8 15.74 -14.81 30.58
C GLY A 8 15.96 -15.63 31.84
N GLY A 9 15.16 -16.68 32.08
CA GLY A 9 15.55 -17.71 33.05
C GLY A 9 14.45 -18.45 33.80
N ALA A 10 13.16 -18.16 33.62
CA ALA A 10 12.13 -19.08 34.10
C ALA A 10 11.83 -20.10 32.99
N PRO A 11 11.85 -21.42 33.29
CA PRO A 11 11.30 -22.42 32.37
C PRO A 11 9.87 -22.02 32.00
N LEU A 12 9.54 -22.06 30.72
CA LEU A 12 8.16 -21.88 30.29
C LEU A 12 7.32 -23.01 30.87
N GLU A 13 6.22 -22.68 31.54
CA GLU A 13 5.28 -23.65 32.11
C GLU A 13 4.30 -24.16 31.04
N CYS A 14 3.79 -25.38 31.19
CA CYS A 14 2.88 -25.99 30.20
C CYS A 14 1.63 -25.13 29.92
N GLY A 15 1.11 -24.44 30.95
CA GLY A 15 -0.03 -23.52 30.80
C GLY A 15 0.28 -22.38 29.83
N ALA A 16 1.37 -21.66 30.08
CA ALA A 16 1.81 -20.56 29.23
C ALA A 16 2.18 -21.03 27.81
N CYS A 17 2.78 -22.22 27.69
CA CYS A 17 3.06 -22.82 26.38
C CYS A 17 1.78 -23.05 25.58
N ARG A 18 0.72 -23.60 26.20
CA ARG A 18 -0.58 -23.82 25.54
C ARG A 18 -1.26 -22.51 25.16
N ASP A 19 -1.20 -21.50 26.02
CA ASP A 19 -1.79 -20.18 25.74
C ASP A 19 -1.12 -19.50 24.53
N GLN A 20 0.18 -19.73 24.34
CA GLN A 20 0.98 -19.19 23.23
C GLN A 20 0.99 -20.08 21.97
N MET A 21 0.40 -21.27 22.02
CA MET A 21 0.49 -22.28 20.97
C MET A 21 -0.09 -21.81 19.64
N GLN A 22 -1.21 -21.10 19.68
CA GLN A 22 -1.91 -20.64 18.48
C GLN A 22 -1.14 -19.52 17.77
N GLU A 23 -0.68 -18.51 18.52
CA GLU A 23 0.17 -17.45 17.98
C GLU A 23 1.50 -18.00 17.42
N TYR A 24 2.01 -19.09 18.00
CA TYR A 24 3.19 -19.79 17.50
C TYR A 24 2.92 -20.45 16.14
N LEU A 25 1.79 -21.15 16.00
CA LEU A 25 1.36 -21.76 14.73
C LEU A 25 1.05 -20.71 13.65
N ASP A 26 0.45 -19.58 14.04
CA ASP A 26 0.14 -18.47 13.14
C ASP A 26 1.40 -17.67 12.74
N GLY A 27 2.54 -17.90 13.40
CA GLY A 27 3.80 -17.18 13.14
C GLY A 27 3.79 -15.72 13.60
N THR A 28 2.88 -15.35 14.50
CA THR A 28 2.70 -13.97 14.99
C THR A 28 3.47 -13.67 16.27
N LEU A 29 3.99 -14.72 16.91
CA LEU A 29 4.76 -14.65 18.14
C LEU A 29 6.14 -14.01 17.93
N ASP A 30 6.61 -13.21 18.90
CA ASP A 30 7.95 -12.61 18.81
C ASP A 30 9.04 -13.70 18.90
N LYS A 31 10.24 -13.41 18.37
CA LYS A 31 11.34 -14.38 18.26
C LYS A 31 11.75 -15.01 19.60
N THR A 32 11.71 -14.25 20.69
CA THR A 32 12.16 -14.71 22.01
C THR A 32 11.15 -15.68 22.59
N SER A 33 9.88 -15.28 22.55
CA SER A 33 8.78 -16.10 23.08
C SER A 33 8.57 -17.35 22.19
N GLY A 34 8.75 -17.23 20.86
CA GLY A 34 8.71 -18.36 19.94
C GLY A 34 9.82 -19.39 20.20
N LEU A 35 11.03 -18.93 20.55
CA LEU A 35 12.12 -19.82 20.96
C LEU A 35 11.81 -20.53 22.28
N SER A 36 11.21 -19.84 23.25
CA SER A 36 10.81 -20.44 24.52
C SER A 36 9.76 -21.55 24.34
N VAL A 37 8.73 -21.30 23.53
CA VAL A 37 7.71 -22.29 23.17
C VAL A 37 8.34 -23.49 22.46
N PHE A 38 9.21 -23.25 21.47
CA PHE A 38 9.94 -24.29 20.76
C PHE A 38 10.77 -25.18 21.70
N LEU A 39 11.54 -24.57 22.61
CA LEU A 39 12.36 -25.30 23.59
C LEU A 39 11.49 -26.12 24.55
N HIS A 40 10.34 -25.57 24.99
CA HIS A 40 9.41 -26.30 25.86
C HIS A 40 8.81 -27.52 25.17
N MET A 41 8.29 -27.38 23.94
CA MET A 41 7.69 -28.51 23.20
C MET A 41 8.70 -29.63 22.95
N ARG A 42 9.97 -29.28 22.72
CA ARG A 42 11.04 -30.28 22.58
C ARG A 42 11.31 -31.06 23.87
N ALA A 43 11.01 -30.48 25.03
CA ALA A 43 11.19 -31.09 26.35
C ALA A 43 9.92 -31.74 26.91
N CYS A 44 8.74 -31.33 26.46
CA CYS A 44 7.43 -31.73 26.99
C CYS A 44 6.60 -32.46 25.93
N ALA A 45 6.51 -33.79 26.06
CA ALA A 45 5.79 -34.64 25.10
C ALA A 45 4.29 -34.30 24.99
N GLU A 46 3.65 -33.85 26.08
CA GLU A 46 2.24 -33.45 26.05
C GLU A 46 2.02 -32.18 25.21
N CYS A 47 2.89 -31.18 25.38
CA CYS A 47 2.81 -29.95 24.59
C CYS A 47 3.16 -30.18 23.12
N GLN A 48 4.12 -31.07 22.82
CA GLN A 48 4.41 -31.49 21.44
C GLN A 48 3.22 -32.20 20.80
N ALA A 49 2.55 -33.11 21.53
CA ALA A 49 1.39 -33.82 21.01
C ALA A 49 0.22 -32.87 20.70
N GLU A 50 0.01 -31.86 21.56
CA GLU A 50 -1.01 -30.83 21.32
C GLU A 50 -0.67 -29.95 20.11
N HIS A 51 0.59 -29.54 19.98
CA HIS A 51 1.07 -28.85 18.79
C HIS A 51 0.81 -29.66 17.52
N ASP A 52 1.17 -30.95 17.51
CA ASP A 52 1.02 -31.82 16.34
C ASP A 52 -0.46 -32.04 15.98
N ARG A 53 -1.34 -32.09 16.99
CA ARG A 53 -2.80 -32.15 16.82
C ARG A 53 -3.32 -30.90 16.12
N LEU A 54 -2.93 -29.71 16.60
CA LEU A 54 -3.35 -28.43 16.02
C LEU A 54 -2.76 -28.23 14.62
N ALA A 55 -1.47 -28.50 14.42
CA ALA A 55 -0.81 -28.44 13.11
C ALA A 55 -1.43 -29.45 12.12
N GLY A 56 -1.87 -30.61 12.60
CA GLY A 56 -2.64 -31.58 11.83
C GLY A 56 -3.97 -31.00 11.35
N LEU A 57 -4.71 -30.31 12.22
CA LEU A 57 -5.96 -29.64 11.85
C LEU A 57 -5.73 -28.57 10.78
N PHE A 58 -4.71 -27.73 10.92
CA PHE A 58 -4.39 -26.71 9.92
C PHE A 58 -4.01 -27.30 8.56
N ARG A 59 -3.29 -28.43 8.53
CA ARG A 59 -3.02 -29.15 7.27
C ARG A 59 -4.31 -29.64 6.62
N LEU A 60 -5.21 -30.26 7.38
CA LEU A 60 -6.51 -30.68 6.86
C LEU A 60 -7.33 -29.51 6.32
N LEU A 61 -7.28 -28.35 6.98
CA LEU A 61 -7.93 -27.13 6.49
C LEU A 61 -7.28 -26.59 5.22
N GLY A 62 -5.95 -26.68 5.12
CA GLY A 62 -5.19 -26.29 3.92
C GLY A 62 -5.41 -27.23 2.72
N ASP A 63 -5.83 -28.47 2.96
CA ASP A 63 -6.16 -29.44 1.90
C ASP A 63 -7.58 -29.25 1.34
N LEU A 64 -8.39 -28.30 1.86
CA LEU A 64 -9.67 -27.99 1.26
C LEU A 64 -9.47 -27.43 -0.16
N PRO A 65 -10.38 -27.76 -1.11
CA PRO A 65 -10.31 -27.22 -2.45
C PRO A 65 -10.44 -25.70 -2.43
N ASP A 66 -9.64 -25.03 -3.24
CA ASP A 66 -9.83 -23.61 -3.52
C ASP A 66 -11.23 -23.40 -4.12
N HIS A 67 -12.00 -22.53 -3.48
CA HIS A 67 -13.31 -22.15 -3.97
C HIS A 67 -13.20 -20.87 -4.79
N GLU A 68 -13.51 -20.98 -6.09
CA GLU A 68 -13.62 -19.80 -6.95
C GLU A 68 -14.78 -18.92 -6.45
N PRO A 69 -14.54 -17.62 -6.20
CA PRO A 69 -15.62 -16.71 -5.83
C PRO A 69 -16.66 -16.62 -6.96
N PRO A 70 -17.94 -16.33 -6.63
CA PRO A 70 -18.95 -16.07 -7.65
C PRO A 70 -18.54 -14.96 -8.62
N ILE A 71 -18.98 -15.04 -9.88
CA ILE A 71 -18.65 -14.06 -10.93
C ILE A 71 -19.01 -12.61 -10.56
N ASP A 72 -19.99 -12.42 -9.66
CA ASP A 72 -20.50 -11.13 -9.20
C ASP A 72 -19.96 -10.73 -7.81
N PHE A 73 -18.97 -11.45 -7.28
CA PHE A 73 -18.42 -11.19 -5.95
C PHE A 73 -17.87 -9.77 -5.82
N ASP A 74 -17.02 -9.34 -6.75
CA ASP A 74 -16.42 -8.01 -6.73
C ASP A 74 -17.48 -6.91 -6.80
N GLU A 75 -18.51 -7.07 -7.63
CA GLU A 75 -19.61 -6.11 -7.73
C GLU A 75 -20.37 -6.01 -6.40
N LYS A 76 -20.69 -7.15 -5.77
CA LYS A 76 -21.37 -7.19 -4.47
C LYS A 76 -20.52 -6.56 -3.36
N ILE A 77 -19.22 -6.84 -3.33
CA ILE A 77 -18.30 -6.23 -2.37
C ILE A 77 -18.26 -4.71 -2.59
N LEU A 78 -18.06 -4.24 -3.83
CA LEU A 78 -18.01 -2.82 -4.12
C LEU A 78 -19.34 -2.11 -3.82
N ALA A 79 -20.48 -2.76 -4.06
CA ALA A 79 -21.79 -2.23 -3.70
C ALA A 79 -22.01 -2.16 -2.17
N SER A 80 -21.37 -3.06 -1.40
CA SER A 80 -21.45 -3.07 0.06
C SER A 80 -20.58 -1.99 0.72
N VAL A 81 -19.55 -1.51 0.03
CA VAL A 81 -18.65 -0.48 0.55
C VAL A 81 -19.36 0.88 0.50
N ASN A 82 -19.61 1.47 1.67
CA ASN A 82 -20.11 2.84 1.77
C ASN A 82 -19.02 3.84 1.36
N TYR A 83 -18.94 4.12 0.05
CA TYR A 83 -17.95 5.03 -0.52
C TYR A 83 -18.09 6.47 0.00
N ALA A 84 -19.30 6.88 0.41
CA ALA A 84 -19.53 8.18 1.02
C ALA A 84 -18.90 8.26 2.43
N GLY A 85 -19.10 7.21 3.25
CA GLY A 85 -18.45 7.09 4.55
C GLY A 85 -16.92 7.03 4.44
N TYR A 86 -16.41 6.33 3.42
CA TYR A 86 -14.99 6.30 3.10
C TYR A 86 -14.42 7.68 2.75
N LYS A 87 -15.13 8.46 1.92
CA LYS A 87 -14.76 9.86 1.62
C LYS A 87 -14.82 10.76 2.84
N ALA A 88 -15.80 10.58 3.73
CA ALA A 88 -15.91 11.37 4.96
C ALA A 88 -14.70 11.19 5.90
N MET A 89 -13.98 10.07 5.81
CA MET A 89 -12.76 9.79 6.58
C MET A 89 -11.48 10.39 5.95
N GLU A 90 -11.60 11.29 4.99
CA GLU A 90 -10.47 11.91 4.27
C GLU A 90 -9.40 12.51 5.21
N GLY A 91 -9.80 13.14 6.32
CA GLY A 91 -8.87 13.73 7.28
C GLY A 91 -7.88 12.73 7.89
N ILE A 92 -8.33 11.51 8.18
CA ILE A 92 -7.49 10.42 8.71
C ILE A 92 -6.59 9.86 7.59
N ARG A 93 -7.10 9.82 6.36
CA ARG A 93 -6.43 9.27 5.19
C ARG A 93 -5.27 10.14 4.69
N ARG A 94 -5.47 11.46 4.61
CA ARG A 94 -4.43 12.41 4.14
C ARG A 94 -3.16 12.36 4.97
N ALA A 95 -3.26 12.01 6.26
CA ALA A 95 -2.09 11.83 7.12
C ALA A 95 -1.22 10.62 6.73
N ARG A 96 -1.79 9.62 6.04
CA ARG A 96 -1.13 8.35 5.70
C ARG A 96 -0.80 8.22 4.20
N VAL A 97 -1.56 8.88 3.33
CA VAL A 97 -1.35 8.90 1.88
C VAL A 97 -1.16 10.36 1.44
N PRO A 98 0.03 10.75 0.92
CA PRO A 98 0.28 12.13 0.55
C PRO A 98 -0.59 12.55 -0.65
N ALA A 99 -1.22 13.73 -0.53
CA ALA A 99 -2.29 14.23 -1.41
C ALA A 99 -1.89 14.40 -2.90
N PHE A 100 -0.61 14.46 -3.24
CA PHE A 100 -0.16 14.56 -4.63
C PHE A 100 -0.40 13.28 -5.46
N LEU A 101 -0.79 12.18 -4.80
CA LEU A 101 -1.15 10.92 -5.45
C LEU A 101 -2.62 10.86 -5.89
N GLU A 102 -3.44 11.78 -5.39
CA GLU A 102 -4.86 11.82 -5.72
C GLU A 102 -5.08 12.49 -7.08
N GLU A 103 -5.91 11.85 -7.90
CA GLU A 103 -6.22 12.28 -9.27
C GLU A 103 -6.91 13.66 -9.30
N GLU A 104 -7.43 14.11 -8.16
CA GLU A 104 -8.14 15.37 -7.95
C GLU A 104 -7.24 16.55 -7.55
N SER A 105 -5.93 16.33 -7.33
CA SER A 105 -5.00 17.40 -6.93
C SER A 105 -4.75 18.48 -7.99
N LEU A 106 -5.02 18.17 -9.27
CA LEU A 106 -5.03 19.17 -10.34
C LEU A 106 -6.46 19.68 -10.59
N PRO A 107 -6.64 21.01 -10.75
CA PRO A 107 -7.93 21.59 -11.08
C PRO A 107 -8.56 20.91 -12.30
N ALA A 108 -9.89 20.74 -12.30
CA ALA A 108 -10.61 20.03 -13.35
C ALA A 108 -10.31 20.59 -14.76
N PHE A 109 -10.11 21.91 -14.86
CA PHE A 109 -9.77 22.58 -16.11
C PHE A 109 -8.37 22.19 -16.63
N VAL A 110 -7.37 21.97 -15.77
CA VAL A 110 -6.02 21.52 -16.19
C VAL A 110 -6.07 20.09 -16.75
N ARG A 111 -6.92 19.24 -16.17
CA ARG A 111 -7.09 17.84 -16.59
C ARG A 111 -7.96 17.68 -17.84
N ALA A 112 -8.80 18.65 -18.14
CA ALA A 112 -9.73 18.59 -19.26
C ALA A 112 -8.98 18.40 -20.60
N ARG A 113 -9.40 17.39 -21.38
CA ARG A 113 -8.80 17.07 -22.68
C ARG A 113 -8.81 18.27 -23.63
N GLY A 114 -9.89 19.06 -23.62
CA GLY A 114 -10.00 20.27 -24.44
C GLY A 114 -8.94 21.32 -24.13
N ILE A 115 -8.67 21.58 -22.85
CA ILE A 115 -7.69 22.58 -22.42
C ILE A 115 -6.26 22.12 -22.74
N ARG A 116 -5.96 20.84 -22.57
CA ARG A 116 -4.65 20.28 -22.94
C ARG A 116 -4.39 20.34 -24.45
N ILE A 117 -5.38 20.00 -25.28
CA ILE A 117 -5.26 20.09 -26.74
C ILE A 117 -5.12 21.56 -27.15
N ALA A 118 -5.94 22.46 -26.62
CA ALA A 118 -5.87 23.88 -26.91
C ALA A 118 -4.51 24.48 -26.53
N GLY A 119 -3.98 24.14 -25.35
CA GLY A 119 -2.65 24.56 -24.91
C GLY A 119 -1.53 24.03 -25.80
N LEU A 120 -1.57 22.76 -26.22
CA LEU A 120 -0.60 22.19 -27.15
C LEU A 120 -0.65 22.87 -28.53
N VAL A 121 -1.85 23.14 -29.05
CA VAL A 121 -2.02 23.88 -30.31
C VAL A 121 -1.44 25.28 -30.17
N LEU A 122 -1.77 26.00 -29.10
CA LEU A 122 -1.20 27.32 -28.82
C LEU A 122 0.34 27.27 -28.81
N ALA A 123 0.93 26.28 -28.14
CA ALA A 123 2.38 26.16 -28.07
C ALA A 123 3.02 25.86 -29.42
N VAL A 124 2.47 24.93 -30.19
CA VAL A 124 2.97 24.60 -31.53
C VAL A 124 2.86 25.80 -32.46
N THR A 125 1.73 26.51 -32.42
CA THR A 125 1.54 27.72 -33.26
C THR A 125 2.50 28.85 -32.87
N ALA A 126 2.72 29.09 -31.58
CA ALA A 126 3.65 30.11 -31.10
C ALA A 126 5.10 29.82 -31.53
N VAL A 127 5.54 28.56 -31.37
CA VAL A 127 6.87 28.12 -31.84
C VAL A 127 6.97 28.19 -33.36
N GLY A 128 5.96 27.72 -34.09
CA GLY A 128 5.92 27.79 -35.55
C GLY A 128 6.00 29.23 -36.06
N ALA A 129 5.26 30.16 -35.45
CA ALA A 129 5.31 31.57 -35.80
C ALA A 129 6.69 32.19 -35.53
N ARG A 130 7.35 31.81 -34.42
CA ARG A 130 8.72 32.24 -34.11
C ARG A 130 9.70 31.84 -35.22
N PHE A 131 9.62 30.60 -35.71
CA PHE A 131 10.56 30.06 -36.69
C PHE A 131 10.25 30.47 -38.14
N VAL A 132 8.97 30.60 -38.51
CA VAL A 132 8.57 30.86 -39.91
C VAL A 132 8.43 32.35 -40.21
N LEU A 133 7.97 33.14 -39.23
CA LEU A 133 7.58 34.54 -39.43
C LEU A 133 8.49 35.52 -38.68
N ASP A 134 9.60 35.04 -38.10
CA ASP A 134 10.52 35.78 -37.22
C ASP A 134 9.77 36.60 -36.16
N ALA A 135 8.73 35.98 -35.60
CA ALA A 135 7.80 36.64 -34.71
C ALA A 135 8.48 37.04 -33.38
N PRO A 136 7.96 38.07 -32.70
CA PRO A 136 8.54 38.61 -31.47
C PRO A 136 8.58 37.62 -30.29
N THR A 137 9.55 37.83 -29.41
CA THR A 137 9.90 36.93 -28.28
C THR A 137 8.82 36.75 -27.22
N TYR A 138 7.80 37.62 -27.17
CA TYR A 138 6.68 37.41 -26.26
C TYR A 138 5.85 36.15 -26.59
N LEU A 139 5.97 35.61 -27.80
CA LEU A 139 5.35 34.33 -28.18
C LEU A 139 6.00 33.14 -27.47
N ASP A 140 7.24 33.27 -26.99
CA ASP A 140 7.89 32.22 -26.20
C ASP A 140 7.13 31.98 -24.88
N ALA A 141 6.59 33.05 -24.29
CA ALA A 141 5.73 32.94 -23.10
C ALA A 141 4.41 32.20 -23.42
N ALA A 142 3.83 32.42 -24.60
CA ALA A 142 2.62 31.70 -25.02
C ALA A 142 2.89 30.20 -25.21
N ALA A 143 4.08 29.83 -25.71
CA ALA A 143 4.49 28.44 -25.81
C ALA A 143 4.64 27.77 -24.44
N VAL A 144 5.26 28.46 -23.49
CA VAL A 144 5.40 27.96 -22.10
C VAL A 144 4.02 27.77 -21.44
N VAL A 145 3.13 28.76 -21.58
CA VAL A 145 1.77 28.69 -21.02
C VAL A 145 0.97 27.55 -21.66
N GLY A 146 1.11 27.34 -22.97
CA GLY A 146 0.42 26.25 -23.69
C GLY A 146 0.84 24.84 -23.27
N ILE A 147 2.12 24.64 -22.93
CA ILE A 147 2.66 23.33 -22.50
C ILE A 147 2.33 23.03 -21.02
N LEU A 148 2.12 24.07 -20.22
CA LEU A 148 1.98 23.97 -18.76
C LEU A 148 0.94 22.91 -18.31
N PRO A 149 -0.29 22.81 -18.87
CA PRO A 149 -1.26 21.81 -18.45
C PRO A 149 -0.80 20.36 -18.68
N GLU A 150 -0.18 20.09 -19.82
CA GLU A 150 0.34 18.75 -20.16
C GLU A 150 1.53 18.38 -19.27
N LEU A 151 2.41 19.34 -19.00
CA LEU A 151 3.58 19.15 -18.14
C LEU A 151 3.17 18.86 -16.69
N LEU A 152 2.18 19.58 -16.14
CA LEU A 152 1.64 19.33 -14.81
C LEU A 152 1.05 17.92 -14.67
N VAL A 153 0.24 17.47 -15.65
CA VAL A 153 -0.35 16.12 -15.64
C VAL A 153 0.74 15.04 -15.72
N ARG A 154 1.76 15.23 -16.56
CA ARG A 154 2.86 14.27 -16.69
C ARG A 154 3.73 14.21 -15.45
N LEU A 155 4.04 15.36 -14.84
CA LEU A 155 4.79 15.41 -13.58
C LEU A 155 4.04 14.70 -12.45
N GLN A 156 2.72 14.91 -12.34
CA GLN A 156 1.90 14.19 -11.36
C GLN A 156 1.94 12.66 -11.59
N ALA A 157 1.82 12.21 -12.83
CA ALA A 157 1.88 10.79 -13.17
C ALA A 157 3.26 10.15 -12.89
N VAL A 158 4.35 10.90 -13.06
CA VAL A 158 5.70 10.46 -12.68
C VAL A 158 5.85 10.39 -11.17
N GLY A 159 5.44 11.45 -10.46
CA GLY A 159 5.47 11.48 -8.98
C GLY A 159 4.70 10.31 -8.36
N ARG A 160 3.54 9.96 -8.94
CA ARG A 160 2.74 8.80 -8.50
C ARG A 160 3.50 7.48 -8.62
N ARG A 161 4.15 7.24 -9.76
CA ARG A 161 4.94 6.02 -9.99
C ARG A 161 6.13 5.91 -9.03
N VAL A 162 6.84 7.02 -8.81
CA VAL A 162 8.00 7.05 -7.92
C VAL A 162 7.58 6.79 -6.46
N ALA A 163 6.50 7.43 -6.00
CA ALA A 163 6.00 7.23 -4.65
C ALA A 163 5.51 5.81 -4.37
N LEU A 164 4.76 5.21 -5.31
CA LEU A 164 4.32 3.82 -5.19
C LEU A 164 5.50 2.84 -5.21
N GLY A 165 6.51 3.09 -6.05
CA GLY A 165 7.75 2.30 -6.07
C GLY A 165 8.52 2.37 -4.74
N MET A 166 8.66 3.55 -4.15
CA MET A 166 9.33 3.73 -2.85
C MET A 166 8.53 3.16 -1.67
N ALA A 167 7.19 3.18 -1.73
CA ALA A 167 6.34 2.56 -0.72
C ALA A 167 6.46 1.03 -0.79
N TRP A 168 6.44 0.46 -2.00
CA TRP A 168 6.65 -0.97 -2.22
C TRP A 168 8.01 -1.43 -1.69
N ALA A 169 9.10 -0.74 -2.05
CA ALA A 169 10.45 -1.07 -1.60
C ALA A 169 10.64 -1.01 -0.07
N ARG A 170 9.91 -0.13 0.63
CA ARG A 170 9.94 -0.07 2.10
C ARG A 170 9.21 -1.22 2.77
N ASN A 171 8.19 -1.78 2.13
CA ASN A 171 7.39 -2.88 2.70
C ASN A 171 8.00 -4.26 2.41
N THR A 172 8.74 -4.45 1.31
CA THR A 172 9.40 -5.72 0.97
C THR A 172 10.78 -5.90 1.62
N GLY A 173 11.33 -4.87 2.25
CA GLY A 173 12.63 -4.90 2.94
C GLY A 173 12.57 -5.15 4.46
N ARG A 174 11.41 -5.53 5.01
CA ARG A 174 11.22 -5.97 6.41
C ARG A 174 10.87 -7.45 6.43
#